data_AF-A0A9D4ZVS0-F1
#
_entry.id   AF-A0A9D4ZVS0-F1
#
_cell.length_a   1.000
_cell.length_b   1.000
_cell.length_c   1.000
_cell.angle_alpha   90.00
_cell.angle_beta   90.00
_cell.angle_gamma   90.00
#
_symmetry.space_group_name_H-M   'P 1'
#
loop_
_entity.id
_entity.type
_entity.pdbx_description
1 polymer ?
#
loop_
_entity_poly.entity_id
_entity_poly.type
_entity_poly.pdbx_seq_one_letter_code
_entity_poly.pdbx_strand_id
1 'polypeptide(L)'
;MASSSRNSSISALRNSKYDVFVSFRGEDTRNNFTDFLFQAFQTQGIFAFRDDTNLPKGGSIAPELLHAIQHSQIFVVVFSTNYASSTWCLQELDQIRECLQLSGKHVLPVFYDVDPSDVRHQKGSYAEAFSKHGQRFQHDSQMVSRWREALTQVANLSGWDLRHKPQSAAIKEIVQKIINILDCQSSCVSKDLVGMDSPIQELQKLLLLDSVHDVRVIGICGMGGIGKTTLATVLYDRISQLFGACCFIDDVSKIYRLHDGPLGAQKQILDQTLGQEHHQICNHYNATNLIRRRLCRQRALIILDNVGQVEQLEKIAVYRECLGARSRIIIISRDKHILKQYGVDAVYQVPLLNQTNSLQLLCRKAFKLDRILSSYERLVNDILDYVNGLPLAIKVLGSFLYGRDVSEWSSALARLRESPEKDVMDVLRLSFDDLRETEKEIFLHIVCFFIKYPEKYVKNVLNCCEFHADIGLRVLVDKSLVSIEDGRILMHNLLEELGRNIVAEYTSKEPRKWRRLWSDEQLYDVILNNMVRKIMSKP
;
A
#
# COMPACT_ATOMS: atom_id res chain seq x y z
N MET A 1 11.51 -28.99 11.29
CA MET A 1 12.64 -28.58 10.41
C MET A 1 12.12 -27.91 9.12
N ALA A 2 11.28 -26.87 9.22
CA ALA A 2 10.65 -26.24 8.04
C ALA A 2 10.82 -24.70 7.98
N SER A 3 11.69 -24.13 8.84
CA SER A 3 11.89 -22.68 8.97
C SER A 3 13.18 -22.15 8.34
N SER A 4 14.10 -23.00 7.88
CA SER A 4 15.38 -22.56 7.30
C SER A 4 15.29 -22.19 5.81
N SER A 5 14.25 -22.62 5.09
CA SER A 5 14.12 -22.38 3.64
C SER A 5 13.58 -20.99 3.26
N ARG A 6 12.94 -20.28 4.20
CA ARG A 6 12.41 -18.91 3.97
C ARG A 6 13.39 -17.80 4.31
N ASN A 7 14.37 -18.05 5.19
CA ASN A 7 15.39 -17.05 5.53
C ASN A 7 16.54 -16.98 4.51
N SER A 8 16.83 -18.08 3.80
CA SER A 8 17.85 -18.11 2.74
C SER A 8 17.44 -17.34 1.48
N SER A 9 16.13 -17.26 1.21
CA SER A 9 15.56 -16.54 0.06
C SER A 9 15.63 -15.02 0.22
N ILE A 10 15.53 -14.52 1.46
CA ILE A 10 15.60 -13.08 1.77
C ILE A 10 17.04 -12.55 1.72
N SER A 11 18.04 -13.35 2.10
CA SER A 11 19.46 -12.95 2.01
C SER A 11 19.97 -12.88 0.57
N ALA A 12 19.39 -13.66 -0.36
CA ALA A 12 19.77 -13.62 -1.78
C ALA A 12 19.28 -12.34 -2.50
N LEU A 13 18.18 -11.74 -2.04
CA LEU A 13 17.59 -10.54 -2.65
C LEU A 13 18.44 -9.26 -2.49
N ARG A 14 19.29 -9.18 -1.46
CA ARG A 14 20.07 -7.95 -1.18
C ARG A 14 21.35 -7.79 -2.01
N ASN A 15 21.70 -8.78 -2.83
CA ASN A 15 22.94 -8.75 -3.61
C ASN A 15 22.73 -8.64 -5.13
N SER A 16 21.50 -8.68 -5.67
CA SER A 16 21.31 -8.55 -7.12
C SER A 16 21.61 -7.13 -7.60
N LYS A 17 22.60 -6.98 -8.49
CA LYS A 17 22.99 -5.71 -9.10
C LYS A 17 22.09 -5.32 -10.27
N TYR A 18 21.44 -6.30 -10.90
CA TYR A 18 20.60 -6.11 -12.07
C TYR A 18 19.24 -6.82 -11.89
N ASP A 19 18.19 -6.21 -12.42
CA ASP A 19 16.85 -6.83 -12.45
C ASP A 19 16.79 -7.90 -13.54
N VAL A 20 17.35 -7.58 -14.72
CA VAL A 20 17.29 -8.43 -15.91
C VAL A 20 18.67 -8.58 -16.54
N PHE A 21 19.03 -9.81 -16.92
CA PHE A 21 20.14 -10.09 -17.83
C PHE A 21 19.57 -10.54 -19.18
N VAL A 22 20.07 -9.95 -20.28
CA VAL A 22 19.62 -10.30 -21.64
C VAL A 22 20.75 -10.99 -22.38
N SER A 23 20.58 -12.26 -22.72
CA SER A 23 21.50 -12.98 -23.62
C SER A 23 20.97 -12.90 -25.05
N PHE A 24 21.78 -12.42 -25.98
CA PHE A 24 21.39 -12.25 -27.38
C PHE A 24 22.60 -12.26 -28.32
N ARG A 25 22.36 -12.55 -29.60
CA ARG A 25 23.39 -12.43 -30.64
C ARG A 25 23.48 -11.00 -31.14
N GLY A 26 24.54 -10.29 -30.74
CA GLY A 26 24.73 -8.88 -31.09
C GLY A 26 24.69 -8.57 -32.60
N GLU A 27 25.21 -9.46 -33.45
CA GLU A 27 25.15 -9.26 -34.91
C GLU A 27 23.73 -9.32 -35.48
N ASP A 28 22.83 -10.09 -34.86
CA ASP A 28 21.48 -10.32 -35.38
C ASP A 28 20.48 -9.29 -34.82
N THR A 29 20.58 -8.97 -33.52
CA THR A 29 19.49 -8.25 -32.83
C THR A 29 19.86 -6.94 -32.14
N ARG A 30 21.14 -6.56 -32.09
CA ARG A 30 21.63 -5.42 -31.27
C ARG A 30 20.96 -4.10 -31.60
N ASN A 31 20.82 -3.77 -32.89
CA ASN A 31 20.31 -2.48 -33.36
C ASN A 31 18.84 -2.53 -33.82
N ASN A 32 18.09 -3.56 -33.42
CA ASN A 32 16.68 -3.72 -33.78
C ASN A 32 15.85 -4.08 -32.53
N PHE A 33 15.27 -5.27 -32.48
CA PHE A 33 14.48 -5.80 -31.37
C PHE A 33 15.13 -5.61 -30.01
N THR A 34 16.42 -5.94 -29.85
CA THR A 34 17.08 -5.83 -28.54
C THR A 34 17.21 -4.37 -28.11
N ASP A 35 17.48 -3.44 -29.02
CA ASP A 35 17.56 -2.01 -28.70
C ASP A 35 16.20 -1.48 -28.21
N PHE A 36 15.11 -1.82 -28.93
CA PHE A 36 13.75 -1.46 -28.51
C PHE A 36 13.34 -2.11 -27.19
N LEU A 37 13.79 -3.33 -26.92
CA LEU A 37 13.56 -4.02 -25.65
C LEU A 37 14.26 -3.29 -24.49
N PHE A 38 15.53 -2.90 -24.66
CA PHE A 38 16.26 -2.12 -23.64
C PHE A 38 15.66 -0.72 -23.45
N GLN A 39 15.23 -0.06 -24.52
CA GLN A 39 14.51 1.21 -24.41
C GLN A 39 13.24 1.04 -23.57
N ALA A 40 12.47 -0.03 -23.81
CA ALA A 40 11.27 -0.34 -23.03
C ALA A 40 11.59 -0.61 -21.55
N PHE A 41 12.67 -1.34 -21.26
CA PHE A 41 13.16 -1.52 -19.89
C PHE A 41 13.48 -0.19 -19.19
N GLN A 42 14.22 0.69 -19.86
CA GLN A 42 14.55 2.02 -19.31
C GLN A 42 13.29 2.85 -19.04
N THR A 43 12.32 2.86 -19.96
CA THR A 43 11.05 3.59 -19.75
C THR A 43 10.22 3.09 -18.57
N GLN A 44 10.41 1.84 -18.16
CA GLN A 44 9.71 1.21 -17.04
C GLN A 44 10.58 1.08 -15.78
N GLY A 45 11.77 1.71 -15.76
CA GLY A 45 12.67 1.68 -14.60
C GLY A 45 13.32 0.32 -14.32
N ILE A 46 13.31 -0.61 -15.28
CA ILE A 46 13.92 -1.93 -15.14
C ILE A 46 15.42 -1.82 -15.42
N PHE A 47 16.25 -2.18 -14.45
CA PHE A 47 17.71 -2.12 -14.58
C PHE A 47 18.26 -3.39 -15.23
N ALA A 48 18.36 -3.36 -16.56
CA ALA A 48 18.86 -4.49 -17.35
C ALA A 48 20.35 -4.37 -17.69
N PHE A 49 21.09 -5.48 -17.59
CA PHE A 49 22.49 -5.55 -18.04
C PHE A 49 22.56 -5.64 -19.56
N ARG A 50 23.38 -4.77 -20.17
CA ARG A 50 23.67 -4.72 -21.60
C ARG A 50 25.17 -4.81 -21.82
N ASP A 51 25.61 -5.82 -22.56
CA ASP A 51 27.04 -6.17 -22.71
C ASP A 51 27.92 -5.07 -23.32
N ASP A 52 27.38 -4.13 -24.11
CA ASP A 52 28.16 -3.12 -24.83
C ASP A 52 28.29 -1.77 -24.08
N THR A 53 27.39 -1.46 -23.13
CA THR A 53 27.41 -0.21 -22.37
C THR A 53 27.98 -0.34 -20.97
N ASN A 54 27.88 -1.52 -20.36
CA ASN A 54 28.16 -1.71 -18.93
C ASN A 54 29.52 -2.36 -18.63
N LEU A 55 30.29 -2.73 -19.66
CA LEU A 55 31.66 -3.22 -19.52
C LEU A 55 32.65 -2.04 -19.51
N PRO A 56 33.57 -1.93 -18.54
CA PRO A 56 34.63 -0.93 -18.54
C PRO A 56 35.55 -1.12 -19.76
N LYS A 57 35.81 -0.03 -20.49
CA LYS A 57 36.76 -0.06 -21.60
C LYS A 57 38.16 -0.42 -21.09
N GLY A 58 38.69 -1.57 -21.50
CA GLY A 58 40.01 -2.08 -21.10
C GLY A 58 39.98 -3.20 -20.05
N GLY A 59 38.81 -3.62 -19.56
CA GLY A 59 38.64 -4.76 -18.64
C GLY A 59 38.55 -6.13 -19.35
N SER A 60 38.65 -7.21 -18.57
CA SER A 60 38.39 -8.57 -19.06
C SER A 60 36.88 -8.82 -19.13
N ILE A 61 36.38 -9.18 -20.31
CA ILE A 61 34.94 -9.31 -20.60
C ILE A 61 34.30 -10.51 -19.86
N ALA A 62 35.03 -11.62 -19.71
CA ALA A 62 34.48 -12.87 -19.18
C ALA A 62 34.07 -12.82 -17.69
N PRO A 63 34.90 -12.29 -16.75
CA PRO A 63 34.57 -12.27 -15.33
C PRO A 63 33.39 -11.36 -14.98
N GLU A 64 33.29 -10.20 -15.65
CA GLU A 64 32.22 -9.22 -15.40
C GLU A 64 30.87 -9.73 -15.89
N LEU A 65 30.86 -10.46 -17.00
CA LEU A 65 29.67 -11.06 -17.56
C LEU A 65 29.15 -12.21 -16.68
N LEU A 66 30.04 -13.07 -16.18
CA LEU A 66 29.71 -14.09 -15.16
C LEU A 66 29.13 -13.45 -13.90
N HIS A 67 29.75 -12.37 -13.44
CA HIS A 67 29.26 -11.61 -12.28
C HIS A 67 27.87 -11.02 -12.56
N ALA A 68 27.61 -10.49 -13.75
CA ALA A 68 26.30 -9.96 -14.12
C ALA A 68 25.23 -11.06 -14.12
N ILE A 69 25.51 -12.24 -14.71
CA ILE A 69 24.59 -13.39 -14.70
C ILE A 69 24.25 -13.81 -13.26
N GLN A 70 25.26 -13.97 -12.41
CA GLN A 70 25.07 -14.39 -11.01
C GLN A 70 24.22 -13.39 -10.19
N HIS A 71 24.38 -12.09 -10.46
CA HIS A 71 23.72 -11.01 -9.73
C HIS A 71 22.49 -10.43 -10.45
N SER A 72 21.91 -11.17 -11.41
CA SER A 72 20.65 -10.82 -12.08
C SER A 72 19.47 -11.63 -11.54
N GLN A 73 18.28 -11.04 -11.46
CA GLN A 73 17.08 -11.73 -10.94
C GLN A 73 16.32 -12.53 -12.01
N ILE A 74 16.21 -11.98 -13.22
CA ILE A 74 15.49 -12.56 -14.35
C ILE A 74 16.44 -12.63 -15.56
N PHE A 75 16.30 -13.69 -16.36
CA PHE A 75 17.07 -13.87 -17.59
C PHE A 75 16.13 -13.84 -18.79
N VAL A 76 16.46 -13.03 -19.79
CA VAL A 76 15.79 -13.02 -21.10
C VAL A 76 16.78 -13.58 -22.12
N VAL A 77 16.38 -14.63 -22.84
CA VAL A 77 17.25 -15.26 -23.85
C VAL A 77 16.60 -15.05 -25.22
N VAL A 78 17.24 -14.22 -26.05
CA VAL A 78 16.78 -13.91 -27.40
C VAL A 78 17.48 -14.83 -28.40
N PHE A 79 16.80 -15.90 -28.79
CA PHE A 79 17.25 -16.82 -29.82
C PHE A 79 17.02 -16.23 -31.21
N SER A 80 18.09 -16.12 -31.99
CA SER A 80 18.09 -15.71 -33.40
C SER A 80 18.71 -16.80 -34.27
N THR A 81 18.55 -16.70 -35.59
CA THR A 81 19.05 -17.70 -36.55
C THR A 81 20.52 -18.07 -36.36
N ASN A 82 21.38 -17.11 -35.98
CA ASN A 82 22.81 -17.35 -35.78
C ASN A 82 23.23 -17.40 -34.31
N TYR A 83 22.31 -17.48 -33.35
CA TYR A 83 22.66 -17.47 -31.92
C TYR A 83 23.68 -18.56 -31.54
N ALA A 84 23.48 -19.80 -31.97
CA ALA A 84 24.37 -20.93 -31.67
C ALA A 84 25.74 -20.86 -32.37
N SER A 85 25.94 -19.96 -33.34
CA SER A 85 27.26 -19.77 -33.98
C SER A 85 28.27 -19.11 -33.03
N SER A 86 27.80 -18.38 -32.01
CA SER A 86 28.64 -17.67 -31.06
C SER A 86 28.96 -18.53 -29.85
N THR A 87 30.24 -18.74 -29.58
CA THR A 87 30.68 -19.43 -28.35
C THR A 87 30.30 -18.64 -27.09
N TRP A 88 30.28 -17.31 -27.18
CA TRP A 88 29.90 -16.44 -26.06
C TRP A 88 28.44 -16.63 -25.66
N CYS A 89 27.51 -16.56 -26.60
CA CYS A 89 26.09 -16.80 -26.34
C CYS A 89 25.83 -18.20 -25.74
N LEU A 90 26.57 -19.22 -26.21
CA LEU A 90 26.46 -20.58 -25.66
C LEU A 90 27.04 -20.70 -24.23
N GLN A 91 28.13 -20.00 -23.93
CA GLN A 91 28.69 -19.93 -22.56
C GLN A 91 27.75 -19.20 -21.60
N GLU A 92 27.17 -18.07 -22.02
CA GLU A 92 26.14 -17.35 -21.26
C GLU A 92 24.97 -18.26 -20.92
N LEU A 93 24.47 -18.99 -21.92
CA LEU A 93 23.33 -19.88 -21.74
C LEU A 93 23.62 -21.04 -20.78
N ASP A 94 24.83 -21.60 -20.83
CA ASP A 94 25.26 -22.64 -19.90
C ASP A 94 25.32 -22.12 -18.46
N GLN A 95 25.80 -20.89 -18.26
CA GLN A 95 25.86 -20.24 -16.95
C GLN A 95 24.47 -19.87 -16.43
N ILE A 96 23.56 -19.42 -17.31
CA ILE A 96 22.15 -19.21 -16.97
C ILE A 96 21.51 -20.53 -16.51
N ARG A 97 21.80 -21.64 -17.19
CA ARG A 97 21.34 -22.98 -16.79
C ARG A 97 21.85 -23.37 -15.41
N GLU A 98 23.13 -23.17 -15.11
CA GLU A 98 23.68 -23.45 -13.78
C GLU A 98 22.98 -22.59 -12.71
N CYS A 99 22.74 -21.32 -12.99
CA CYS A 99 22.01 -20.42 -12.09
C CYS A 99 20.56 -20.86 -11.85
N LEU A 100 19.86 -21.35 -12.89
CA LEU A 100 18.50 -21.89 -12.78
C LEU A 100 18.41 -23.04 -11.77
N GLN A 101 19.37 -23.96 -11.81
CA GLN A 101 19.38 -25.14 -10.95
C GLN A 101 19.63 -24.80 -9.47
N LEU A 102 20.42 -23.75 -9.22
CA LEU A 102 20.85 -23.36 -7.87
C LEU A 102 19.91 -22.36 -7.18
N SER A 103 19.20 -21.51 -7.94
CA SER A 103 18.58 -20.30 -7.40
C SER A 103 17.10 -20.07 -7.75
N GLY A 104 16.46 -20.96 -8.53
CA GLY A 104 15.02 -20.86 -8.83
C GLY A 104 14.59 -19.59 -9.58
N LYS A 105 15.55 -18.90 -10.22
CA LYS A 105 15.34 -17.68 -11.01
C LYS A 105 14.51 -17.94 -12.27
N HIS A 106 13.94 -16.89 -12.84
CA HIS A 106 13.10 -17.01 -14.03
C HIS A 106 13.91 -16.82 -15.32
N VAL A 107 13.66 -17.69 -16.31
CA VAL A 107 14.19 -17.54 -17.68
C VAL A 107 13.03 -17.39 -18.66
N LEU A 108 13.13 -16.39 -19.52
CA LEU A 108 12.13 -16.01 -20.51
C LEU A 108 12.73 -16.14 -21.92
N PRO A 109 12.44 -17.24 -22.66
CA PRO A 109 12.93 -17.40 -24.02
C PRO A 109 12.10 -16.56 -25.01
N VAL A 110 12.80 -15.90 -25.93
CA VAL A 110 12.24 -15.13 -27.04
C VAL A 110 12.82 -15.67 -28.33
N PHE A 111 11.98 -16.13 -29.24
CA PHE A 111 12.38 -16.68 -30.53
C PHE A 111 12.21 -15.60 -31.60
N TYR A 112 13.31 -14.91 -31.90
CA TYR A 112 13.40 -13.86 -32.90
C TYR A 112 13.73 -14.45 -34.27
N ASP A 113 12.71 -14.50 -35.12
CA ASP A 113 12.80 -14.95 -36.52
C ASP A 113 13.42 -16.36 -36.70
N VAL A 114 13.22 -17.22 -35.70
CA VAL A 114 13.69 -18.62 -35.67
C VAL A 114 12.56 -19.53 -35.19
N ASP A 115 12.48 -20.75 -35.75
CA ASP A 115 11.52 -21.74 -35.26
C ASP A 115 11.94 -22.26 -33.88
N PRO A 116 11.08 -22.19 -32.85
CA PRO A 116 11.37 -22.79 -31.55
C PRO A 116 11.78 -24.28 -31.65
N SER A 117 11.22 -25.02 -32.61
CA SER A 117 11.56 -26.42 -32.87
C SER A 117 13.01 -26.60 -33.34
N ASP A 118 13.52 -25.67 -34.14
CA ASP A 118 14.90 -25.70 -34.63
C ASP A 118 15.88 -25.43 -33.49
N VAL A 119 15.53 -24.57 -32.54
CA VAL A 119 16.33 -24.33 -31.33
C VAL A 119 16.28 -25.54 -30.38
N ARG A 120 15.08 -26.08 -30.13
CA ARG A 120 14.85 -27.23 -29.20
C ARG A 120 15.52 -28.51 -29.65
N HIS A 121 15.51 -28.78 -30.96
CA HIS A 121 16.06 -30.01 -31.53
C HIS A 121 17.39 -29.78 -32.27
N GLN A 122 17.93 -28.55 -32.21
CA GLN A 122 19.16 -28.11 -32.86
C GLN A 122 19.21 -28.51 -34.34
N LYS A 123 18.18 -28.13 -35.10
CA LYS A 123 18.04 -28.37 -36.54
C LYS A 123 18.44 -27.14 -37.35
N GLY A 124 18.59 -27.28 -38.67
CA GLY A 124 18.92 -26.17 -39.57
C GLY A 124 20.25 -25.49 -39.20
N SER A 125 20.24 -24.15 -39.08
CA SER A 125 21.43 -23.34 -38.77
C SER A 125 22.10 -23.73 -37.45
N TYR A 126 21.32 -24.20 -36.47
CA TYR A 126 21.83 -24.66 -35.18
C TYR A 126 22.62 -25.97 -35.31
N ALA A 127 22.16 -26.91 -36.15
CA ALA A 127 22.88 -28.14 -36.45
C ALA A 127 24.24 -27.85 -37.10
N GLU A 128 24.27 -26.94 -38.08
CA GLU A 128 25.49 -26.53 -38.75
C GLU A 128 26.49 -25.87 -37.79
N ALA A 129 26.00 -24.96 -36.93
CA ALA A 129 26.82 -24.32 -35.91
C ALA A 129 27.44 -25.34 -34.95
N PHE A 130 26.66 -26.31 -34.47
CA PHE A 130 27.18 -27.36 -33.60
C PHE A 130 28.13 -28.33 -34.29
N SER A 131 27.97 -28.59 -35.59
CA SER A 131 28.95 -29.37 -36.36
C SER A 131 30.31 -28.65 -36.40
N LYS A 132 30.30 -27.33 -36.63
CA LYS A 132 31.52 -26.50 -36.61
C LYS A 132 32.17 -26.48 -35.22
N HIS A 133 31.38 -26.34 -34.15
CA HIS A 133 31.90 -26.38 -32.78
C HIS A 133 32.47 -27.75 -32.41
N GLY A 134 31.82 -28.84 -32.82
CA GLY A 134 32.34 -30.20 -32.62
C GLY A 134 33.70 -30.43 -33.28
N GLN A 135 33.91 -29.87 -34.48
CA GLN A 135 35.21 -29.90 -35.16
C GLN A 135 36.26 -29.02 -34.48
N ARG A 136 35.87 -27.85 -33.96
CA ARG A 136 36.77 -26.88 -33.32
C ARG A 136 37.18 -27.28 -31.91
N PHE A 137 36.30 -27.96 -31.17
CA PHE A 137 36.48 -28.33 -29.77
C PHE A 137 36.52 -29.85 -29.58
N GLN A 138 37.16 -30.58 -30.50
CA GLN A 138 37.23 -32.05 -30.45
C GLN A 138 37.75 -32.61 -29.11
N HIS A 139 38.66 -31.89 -28.45
CA HIS A 139 39.22 -32.27 -27.16
C HIS A 139 38.35 -31.89 -25.95
N ASP A 140 37.27 -31.12 -26.15
CA ASP A 140 36.34 -30.69 -25.11
C ASP A 140 34.88 -31.02 -25.49
N SER A 141 34.66 -32.29 -25.85
CA SER A 141 33.34 -32.80 -26.23
C SER A 141 32.30 -32.62 -25.10
N GLN A 142 32.74 -32.53 -23.85
CA GLN A 142 31.85 -32.31 -22.70
C GLN A 142 31.29 -30.88 -22.69
N MET A 143 32.07 -29.87 -23.10
CA MET A 143 31.59 -28.49 -23.22
C MET A 143 30.49 -28.37 -24.27
N VAL A 144 30.69 -28.97 -25.46
CA VAL A 144 29.68 -28.93 -26.54
C VAL A 144 28.40 -29.65 -26.14
N SER A 145 28.49 -30.75 -25.37
CA SER A 145 27.32 -31.44 -24.81
C SER A 145 26.53 -30.54 -23.86
N ARG A 146 27.22 -29.85 -22.94
CA ARG A 146 26.59 -28.91 -21.99
C ARG A 146 25.83 -27.80 -22.69
N TRP A 147 26.39 -27.24 -23.77
CA TRP A 147 25.71 -26.23 -24.58
C TRP A 147 24.44 -26.76 -25.27
N ARG A 148 24.46 -27.99 -25.79
CA ARG A 148 23.27 -28.62 -26.38
C ARG A 148 22.17 -28.83 -25.36
N GLU A 149 22.54 -29.29 -24.17
CA GLU A 149 21.61 -29.47 -23.06
C GLU A 149 20.99 -28.14 -22.60
N ALA A 150 21.81 -27.08 -22.44
CA ALA A 150 21.33 -25.76 -22.05
C ALA A 150 20.35 -25.16 -23.07
N LEU A 151 20.66 -25.28 -24.36
CA LEU A 151 19.74 -24.89 -25.43
C LEU A 151 18.42 -25.65 -25.37
N THR A 152 18.50 -26.98 -25.28
CA THR A 152 17.30 -27.83 -25.21
C THR A 152 16.44 -27.45 -24.00
N GLN A 153 17.05 -27.26 -22.84
CA GLN A 153 16.34 -26.94 -21.60
C GLN A 153 15.64 -25.58 -21.66
N VAL A 154 16.35 -24.51 -22.07
CA VAL A 154 15.78 -23.16 -22.12
C VAL A 154 14.75 -23.04 -23.25
N ALA A 155 15.00 -23.66 -24.41
CA ALA A 155 14.06 -23.61 -25.53
C ALA A 155 12.77 -24.42 -25.28
N ASN A 156 12.80 -25.39 -24.36
CA ASN A 156 11.61 -26.12 -23.93
C ASN A 156 10.70 -25.33 -22.99
N LEU A 157 11.15 -24.17 -22.48
CA LEU A 157 10.29 -23.28 -21.69
C LEU A 157 9.28 -22.56 -22.60
N SER A 158 8.16 -22.14 -22.00
CA SER A 158 7.17 -21.31 -22.70
C SER A 158 7.73 -19.91 -22.92
N GLY A 159 7.67 -19.43 -24.17
CA GLY A 159 8.25 -18.16 -24.59
C GLY A 159 7.46 -17.47 -25.70
N TRP A 160 8.06 -16.45 -26.29
CA TRP A 160 7.46 -15.66 -27.37
C TRP A 160 8.04 -16.05 -28.73
N ASP A 161 7.21 -16.57 -29.63
CA ASP A 161 7.54 -16.74 -31.05
C ASP A 161 7.15 -15.47 -31.83
N LEU A 162 8.16 -14.79 -32.40
CA LEU A 162 8.01 -13.49 -33.05
C LEU A 162 7.81 -13.57 -34.57
N ARG A 163 7.92 -14.74 -35.20
CA ARG A 163 7.90 -14.88 -36.68
C ARG A 163 6.65 -14.33 -37.35
N HIS A 164 5.51 -14.33 -36.65
CA HIS A 164 4.22 -13.90 -37.17
C HIS A 164 3.51 -12.88 -36.27
N LYS A 165 4.27 -12.15 -35.43
CA LYS A 165 3.71 -11.21 -34.46
C LYS A 165 4.34 -9.82 -34.57
N PRO A 166 3.59 -8.75 -34.27
CA PRO A 166 4.17 -7.41 -34.17
C PRO A 166 5.19 -7.36 -33.02
N GLN A 167 6.44 -7.01 -33.32
CA GLN A 167 7.52 -6.98 -32.33
C GLN A 167 7.20 -6.01 -31.17
N SER A 168 6.58 -4.86 -31.47
CA SER A 168 6.21 -3.87 -30.45
C SER A 168 5.17 -4.38 -29.44
N ALA A 169 4.23 -5.23 -29.87
CA ALA A 169 3.27 -5.86 -28.97
C ALA A 169 3.96 -6.90 -28.07
N ALA A 170 4.84 -7.72 -28.65
CA ALA A 170 5.60 -8.71 -27.89
C ALA A 170 6.54 -8.07 -26.85
N ILE A 171 7.22 -6.97 -27.18
CA ILE A 171 8.06 -6.23 -26.22
C ILE A 171 7.22 -5.77 -25.03
N LYS A 172 6.02 -5.20 -25.26
CA LYS A 172 5.12 -4.78 -24.18
C LYS A 172 4.72 -5.95 -23.29
N GLU A 173 4.38 -7.10 -23.88
CA GLU A 173 4.04 -8.32 -23.13
C GLU A 173 5.22 -8.84 -22.29
N ILE A 174 6.42 -8.87 -22.86
CA ILE A 174 7.64 -9.31 -22.17
C ILE A 174 7.94 -8.39 -20.98
N VAL A 175 7.91 -7.09 -21.19
CA VAL A 175 8.17 -6.08 -20.16
C VAL A 175 7.13 -6.19 -19.04
N GLN A 176 5.84 -6.29 -19.38
CA GLN A 176 4.79 -6.48 -18.39
C GLN A 176 4.98 -7.79 -17.59
N LYS A 177 5.38 -8.87 -18.25
CA LYS A 177 5.66 -10.14 -17.57
C LYS A 177 6.81 -10.01 -16.57
N ILE A 178 7.86 -9.27 -16.92
CA ILE A 178 9.02 -9.00 -16.05
C ILE A 178 8.59 -8.17 -14.85
N ILE A 179 7.85 -7.07 -15.05
CA ILE A 179 7.30 -6.23 -13.97
C ILE A 179 6.51 -7.09 -12.99
N ASN A 180 5.60 -7.93 -13.49
CA ASN A 180 4.80 -8.79 -12.63
C ASN A 180 5.66 -9.76 -11.80
N ILE A 181 6.77 -10.27 -12.34
CA ILE A 181 7.69 -11.15 -11.60
C ILE A 181 8.42 -10.36 -10.52
N LEU A 182 8.93 -9.17 -10.83
CA LEU A 182 9.62 -8.30 -9.88
C LEU A 182 8.68 -7.82 -8.76
N ASP A 183 7.45 -7.43 -9.10
CA ASP A 183 6.43 -6.96 -8.15
C ASP A 183 5.93 -8.06 -7.20
N CYS A 184 5.80 -9.30 -7.69
CA CYS A 184 5.46 -10.43 -6.84
C CYS A 184 6.56 -10.75 -5.81
N GLN A 185 7.82 -10.38 -6.11
CA GLN A 185 8.95 -10.58 -5.20
C GLN A 185 9.20 -9.39 -4.28
N SER A 186 8.74 -8.19 -4.67
CA SER A 186 9.02 -6.93 -3.98
C SER A 186 7.97 -6.52 -2.96
N SER A 187 6.84 -7.24 -2.84
CA SER A 187 5.66 -6.80 -2.07
C SER A 187 6.06 -6.17 -0.73
N CYS A 188 6.04 -4.83 -0.69
CA CYS A 188 6.45 -4.00 0.43
C CYS A 188 5.38 -4.00 1.53
N VAL A 189 4.63 -5.08 1.63
CA VAL A 189 3.59 -5.23 2.63
C VAL A 189 4.30 -5.40 3.96
N SER A 190 4.10 -4.42 4.85
CA SER A 190 4.68 -4.42 6.19
C SER A 190 4.52 -5.80 6.83
N LYS A 191 5.62 -6.41 7.28
CA LYS A 191 5.59 -7.70 7.99
C LYS A 191 4.72 -7.67 9.27
N ASP A 192 4.29 -6.48 9.67
CA ASP A 192 3.52 -6.24 10.88
C ASP A 192 1.99 -6.27 10.67
N LEU A 193 1.49 -6.57 9.47
CA LEU A 193 0.04 -6.64 9.24
C LEU A 193 -0.62 -7.81 9.98
N VAL A 194 -1.77 -7.55 10.59
CA VAL A 194 -2.59 -8.53 11.34
C VAL A 194 -4.05 -8.40 10.95
N GLY A 195 -4.80 -9.50 11.00
CA GLY A 195 -6.25 -9.49 10.87
C GLY A 195 -6.83 -9.01 9.53
N MET A 196 -6.05 -9.00 8.45
CA MET A 196 -6.46 -8.39 7.17
C MET A 196 -7.37 -9.27 6.31
N ASP A 197 -7.33 -10.60 6.48
CA ASP A 197 -7.98 -11.50 5.53
C ASP A 197 -9.51 -11.38 5.52
N SER A 198 -10.14 -11.27 6.69
CA SER A 198 -11.60 -11.12 6.78
C SER A 198 -12.07 -9.78 6.18
N PRO A 199 -11.54 -8.60 6.59
CA PRO A 199 -11.87 -7.32 5.97
C PRO A 199 -11.68 -7.27 4.45
N ILE A 200 -10.60 -7.89 3.94
CA ILE A 200 -10.33 -7.93 2.50
C ILE A 200 -11.37 -8.80 1.78
N GLN A 201 -11.72 -9.96 2.33
CA GLN A 201 -12.74 -10.82 1.74
C GLN A 201 -14.11 -10.12 1.69
N GLU A 202 -14.47 -9.37 2.73
CA GLU A 202 -15.69 -8.56 2.74
C GLU A 202 -15.66 -7.45 1.70
N LEU A 203 -14.54 -6.71 1.59
CA LEU A 203 -14.37 -5.69 0.55
C LEU A 203 -14.39 -6.28 -0.87
N GLN A 204 -13.78 -7.44 -1.10
CA GLN A 204 -13.83 -8.13 -2.40
C GLN A 204 -15.25 -8.54 -2.77
N LYS A 205 -16.05 -9.02 -1.80
CA LYS A 205 -17.48 -9.28 -2.00
C LYS A 205 -18.24 -8.00 -2.33
N LEU A 206 -17.97 -6.91 -1.61
CA LEU A 206 -18.59 -5.61 -1.89
C LEU A 206 -18.19 -5.05 -3.25
N LEU A 207 -17.00 -5.35 -3.76
CA LEU A 207 -16.54 -4.88 -5.07
C LEU A 207 -17.14 -5.67 -6.25
N LEU A 208 -17.68 -6.87 -6.04
CA LEU A 208 -18.22 -7.75 -7.09
C LEU A 208 -17.29 -7.82 -8.31
N LEU A 209 -16.07 -8.33 -8.13
CA LEU A 209 -15.03 -8.33 -9.18
C LEU A 209 -15.44 -9.11 -10.45
N ASP A 210 -16.40 -10.02 -10.34
CA ASP A 210 -16.92 -10.86 -11.42
C ASP A 210 -18.07 -10.20 -12.22
N SER A 211 -18.62 -9.08 -11.73
CA SER A 211 -19.66 -8.34 -12.45
C SER A 211 -19.11 -7.72 -13.74
N VAL A 212 -19.87 -7.88 -14.84
CA VAL A 212 -19.36 -7.67 -16.21
C VAL A 212 -19.70 -6.28 -16.78
N HIS A 213 -20.71 -5.58 -16.23
CA HIS A 213 -21.26 -4.37 -16.87
C HIS A 213 -21.36 -3.12 -15.98
N ASP A 214 -20.97 -3.18 -14.70
CA ASP A 214 -21.09 -2.05 -13.79
C ASP A 214 -19.76 -1.33 -13.49
N VAL A 215 -19.85 -0.02 -13.23
CA VAL A 215 -18.83 0.76 -12.54
C VAL A 215 -19.29 0.92 -11.10
N ARG A 216 -18.49 0.40 -10.17
CA ARG A 216 -18.87 0.32 -8.76
C ARG A 216 -18.00 1.22 -7.91
N VAL A 217 -18.63 1.93 -6.98
CA VAL A 217 -17.99 2.86 -6.06
C VAL A 217 -18.22 2.39 -4.64
N ILE A 218 -17.15 2.10 -3.92
CA ILE A 218 -17.19 1.67 -2.52
C ILE A 218 -16.55 2.73 -1.64
N GLY A 219 -17.22 3.08 -0.56
CA GLY A 219 -16.68 3.92 0.49
C GLY A 219 -16.04 3.09 1.60
N ILE A 220 -14.85 3.46 2.07
CA ILE A 220 -14.25 2.92 3.30
C ILE A 220 -14.27 4.03 4.36
N CYS A 221 -14.90 3.74 5.50
CA CYS A 221 -15.14 4.72 6.56
C CYS A 221 -14.70 4.19 7.94
N GLY A 222 -14.40 5.10 8.87
CA GLY A 222 -14.00 4.75 10.23
C GLY A 222 -13.15 5.83 10.92
N MET A 223 -12.93 5.63 12.21
CA MET A 223 -12.17 6.53 13.08
C MET A 223 -10.74 6.79 12.57
N GLY A 224 -10.15 7.93 12.95
CA GLY A 224 -8.72 8.22 12.73
C GLY A 224 -7.84 7.10 13.30
N GLY A 225 -6.80 6.69 12.57
CA GLY A 225 -5.86 5.66 13.03
C GLY A 225 -6.36 4.20 13.01
N ILE A 226 -7.59 3.94 12.55
CA ILE A 226 -8.16 2.57 12.51
C ILE A 226 -7.59 1.66 11.41
N GLY A 227 -6.76 2.19 10.50
CA GLY A 227 -6.12 1.42 9.44
C GLY A 227 -6.83 1.40 8.08
N LYS A 228 -7.69 2.38 7.78
CA LYS A 228 -8.39 2.49 6.48
C LYS A 228 -7.43 2.50 5.28
N THR A 229 -6.42 3.38 5.32
CA THR A 229 -5.36 3.48 4.30
C THR A 229 -4.65 2.15 4.13
N THR A 230 -4.23 1.53 5.24
CA THR A 230 -3.55 0.23 5.24
C THR A 230 -4.41 -0.86 4.59
N LEU A 231 -5.70 -0.91 4.92
CA LEU A 231 -6.63 -1.87 4.34
C LEU A 231 -6.76 -1.69 2.82
N ALA A 232 -6.86 -0.44 2.36
CA ALA A 232 -6.94 -0.12 0.94
C ALA A 232 -5.64 -0.44 0.18
N THR A 233 -4.47 -0.17 0.78
CA THR A 233 -3.18 -0.54 0.19
C THR A 233 -3.07 -2.04 -0.03
N VAL A 234 -3.39 -2.86 0.99
CA VAL A 234 -3.32 -4.32 0.86
C VAL A 234 -4.33 -4.85 -0.15
N LEU A 235 -5.52 -4.24 -0.21
CA LEU A 235 -6.51 -4.58 -1.21
C LEU A 235 -6.00 -4.24 -2.63
N TYR A 236 -5.42 -3.05 -2.80
CA TYR A 236 -4.82 -2.60 -4.07
C TYR A 236 -3.77 -3.59 -4.56
N ASP A 237 -2.82 -3.97 -3.71
CA ASP A 237 -1.77 -4.93 -4.05
C ASP A 237 -2.33 -6.29 -4.51
N ARG A 238 -3.47 -6.72 -3.94
CA ARG A 238 -4.12 -7.99 -4.27
C ARG A 238 -4.90 -7.96 -5.59
N ILE A 239 -5.48 -6.83 -5.96
CA ILE A 239 -6.45 -6.76 -7.07
C ILE A 239 -6.01 -5.90 -8.25
N SER A 240 -4.98 -5.07 -8.11
CA SER A 240 -4.51 -4.12 -9.14
C SER A 240 -4.22 -4.80 -10.48
N GLN A 241 -3.63 -6.00 -10.45
CA GLN A 241 -3.29 -6.80 -11.63
C GLN A 241 -4.52 -7.18 -12.48
N LEU A 242 -5.74 -7.10 -11.93
CA LEU A 242 -6.98 -7.38 -12.65
C LEU A 242 -7.46 -6.19 -13.52
N PHE A 243 -6.82 -5.02 -13.40
CA PHE A 243 -7.22 -3.76 -14.02
C PHE A 243 -6.16 -3.29 -15.01
N GLY A 244 -6.60 -2.69 -16.12
CA GLY A 244 -5.71 -2.17 -17.16
C GLY A 244 -5.18 -0.76 -16.87
N ALA A 245 -5.79 -0.06 -15.91
CA ALA A 245 -5.36 1.23 -15.40
C ALA A 245 -5.56 1.25 -13.88
N CYS A 246 -4.54 1.68 -13.14
CA CYS A 246 -4.62 1.77 -11.69
C CYS A 246 -4.16 3.15 -11.23
N CYS A 247 -4.81 3.68 -10.20
CA CYS A 247 -4.41 4.91 -9.54
C CYS A 247 -4.64 4.80 -8.04
N PHE A 248 -3.65 5.23 -7.27
CA PHE A 248 -3.73 5.41 -5.82
C PHE A 248 -3.30 6.84 -5.49
N ILE A 249 -4.23 7.60 -4.92
CA ILE A 249 -3.99 8.95 -4.40
C ILE A 249 -3.95 8.87 -2.88
N ASP A 250 -2.77 9.04 -2.29
CA ASP A 250 -2.52 8.85 -0.85
C ASP A 250 -3.23 9.87 0.06
N ASP A 251 -3.37 11.12 -0.39
CA ASP A 251 -4.03 12.15 0.43
C ASP A 251 -4.62 13.25 -0.45
N VAL A 252 -5.90 13.07 -0.79
CA VAL A 252 -6.67 14.03 -1.58
C VAL A 252 -6.73 15.38 -0.87
N SER A 253 -6.94 15.40 0.45
CA SER A 253 -7.02 16.65 1.21
C SER A 253 -5.71 17.44 1.19
N LYS A 254 -4.56 16.74 1.26
CA LYS A 254 -3.24 17.37 1.18
C LYS A 254 -2.95 17.90 -0.23
N ILE A 255 -3.29 17.16 -1.28
CA ILE A 255 -3.12 17.63 -2.68
C ILE A 255 -3.90 18.92 -2.90
N TYR A 256 -5.13 19.00 -2.40
CA TYR A 256 -5.93 20.21 -2.52
C TYR A 256 -5.31 21.42 -1.83
N ARG A 257 -4.59 21.20 -0.72
CA ARG A 257 -3.90 22.26 0.03
C ARG A 257 -2.55 22.67 -0.56
N LEU A 258 -1.82 21.73 -1.18
CA LEU A 258 -0.41 21.91 -1.56
C LEU A 258 -0.13 21.91 -3.08
N HIS A 259 -1.00 21.33 -3.91
CA HIS A 259 -0.70 20.99 -5.31
C HIS A 259 -1.84 21.43 -6.25
N ASP A 260 -1.86 22.73 -6.63
CA ASP A 260 -2.77 23.33 -7.62
C ASP A 260 -4.27 22.95 -7.48
N GLY A 261 -4.69 22.52 -6.29
CA GLY A 261 -6.06 22.10 -6.02
C GLY A 261 -6.47 20.83 -6.80
N PRO A 262 -7.66 20.83 -7.44
CA PRO A 262 -8.17 19.67 -8.20
C PRO A 262 -7.25 19.23 -9.35
N LEU A 263 -6.54 20.18 -9.97
CA LEU A 263 -5.71 19.90 -11.14
C LEU A 263 -4.54 18.99 -10.78
N GLY A 264 -3.97 19.13 -9.58
CA GLY A 264 -2.90 18.24 -9.09
C GLY A 264 -3.36 16.78 -9.00
N ALA A 265 -4.54 16.55 -8.42
CA ALA A 265 -5.12 15.20 -8.33
C ALA A 265 -5.40 14.60 -9.70
N GLN A 266 -5.89 15.40 -10.66
CA GLN A 266 -6.15 14.95 -12.02
C GLN A 266 -4.88 14.60 -12.79
N LYS A 267 -3.81 15.40 -12.64
CA LYS A 267 -2.50 15.07 -13.20
C LYS A 267 -1.99 13.75 -12.65
N GLN A 268 -2.05 13.55 -11.34
CA GLN A 268 -1.64 12.29 -10.71
C GLN A 268 -2.43 11.07 -11.23
N ILE A 269 -3.75 11.20 -11.45
CA ILE A 269 -4.56 10.14 -12.08
C ILE A 269 -4.04 9.84 -13.48
N LEU A 270 -3.83 10.87 -14.30
CA LEU A 270 -3.37 10.70 -15.67
C LEU A 270 -1.98 10.06 -15.73
N ASP A 271 -1.05 10.54 -14.91
CA ASP A 271 0.33 10.04 -14.89
C ASP A 271 0.37 8.56 -14.47
N GLN A 272 -0.36 8.18 -13.41
CA GLN A 272 -0.39 6.80 -12.93
C GLN A 272 -1.17 5.84 -13.84
N THR A 273 -2.23 6.31 -14.51
CA THR A 273 -3.06 5.45 -15.37
C THR A 273 -2.57 5.35 -16.82
N LEU A 274 -1.86 6.36 -17.32
CA LEU A 274 -1.45 6.46 -18.73
C LEU A 274 0.07 6.35 -18.94
N GLY A 275 0.88 6.42 -17.89
CA GLY A 275 2.33 6.20 -17.95
C GLY A 275 3.09 7.26 -18.74
N GLN A 276 2.54 8.47 -18.86
CA GLN A 276 3.20 9.62 -19.49
C GLN A 276 3.00 10.86 -18.64
N GLU A 277 4.06 11.65 -18.47
CA GLU A 277 3.98 12.90 -17.73
C GLU A 277 3.17 13.94 -18.52
N HIS A 278 2.04 14.36 -17.96
CA HIS A 278 1.14 15.32 -18.62
C HIS A 278 1.31 16.76 -18.12
N HIS A 279 2.56 17.24 -18.10
CA HIS A 279 2.95 18.58 -17.65
C HIS A 279 2.26 19.74 -18.40
N GLN A 280 1.86 19.53 -19.65
CA GLN A 280 1.26 20.57 -20.49
C GLN A 280 -0.23 20.83 -20.23
N ILE A 281 -0.87 20.10 -19.30
CA ILE A 281 -2.29 20.33 -19.00
C ILE A 281 -2.44 21.58 -18.14
N CYS A 282 -2.92 22.66 -18.77
CA CYS A 282 -3.03 23.98 -18.15
C CYS A 282 -4.37 24.24 -17.44
N ASN A 283 -5.40 23.40 -17.63
CA ASN A 283 -6.70 23.63 -17.00
C ASN A 283 -7.48 22.34 -16.68
N HIS A 284 -8.42 22.48 -15.74
CA HIS A 284 -9.28 21.41 -15.23
C HIS A 284 -10.16 20.79 -16.33
N TYR A 285 -10.73 21.60 -17.23
CA TYR A 285 -11.59 21.12 -18.31
C TYR A 285 -10.88 20.15 -19.26
N ASN A 286 -9.65 20.48 -19.66
CA ASN A 286 -8.83 19.63 -20.52
C ASN A 286 -8.43 18.34 -19.81
N ALA A 287 -8.05 18.43 -18.54
CA ALA A 287 -7.72 17.28 -17.71
C ALA A 287 -8.91 16.31 -17.61
N THR A 288 -10.09 16.80 -17.23
CA THR A 288 -11.33 16.01 -17.12
C THR A 288 -11.67 15.32 -18.44
N ASN A 289 -11.61 16.06 -19.55
CA ASN A 289 -11.90 15.49 -20.87
C ASN A 289 -10.90 14.41 -21.27
N LEU A 290 -9.63 14.57 -20.91
CA LEU A 290 -8.59 13.58 -21.20
C LEU A 290 -8.81 12.31 -20.37
N ILE A 291 -9.05 12.44 -19.06
CA ILE A 291 -9.39 11.34 -18.16
C ILE A 291 -10.59 10.58 -18.74
N ARG A 292 -11.68 11.28 -19.06
CA ARG A 292 -12.90 10.69 -19.64
C ARG A 292 -12.63 9.95 -20.94
N ARG A 293 -11.89 10.55 -21.89
CA ARG A 293 -11.61 9.93 -23.20
C ARG A 293 -10.75 8.66 -23.09
N ARG A 294 -9.90 8.57 -22.07
CA ARG A 294 -8.95 7.46 -21.90
C ARG A 294 -9.53 6.34 -21.03
N LEU A 295 -10.07 6.69 -19.87
CA LEU A 295 -10.57 5.71 -18.90
C LEU A 295 -11.91 5.12 -19.30
N CYS A 296 -12.72 5.76 -20.16
CA CYS A 296 -14.00 5.19 -20.62
C CYS A 296 -13.86 3.89 -21.42
N ARG A 297 -12.65 3.57 -21.91
CA ARG A 297 -12.35 2.35 -22.67
C ARG A 297 -11.52 1.34 -21.89
N GLN A 298 -11.22 1.62 -20.62
CA GLN A 298 -10.35 0.79 -19.81
C GLN A 298 -11.06 0.35 -18.54
N ARG A 299 -10.65 -0.82 -18.05
CA ARG A 299 -11.03 -1.29 -16.73
C ARG A 299 -10.09 -0.64 -15.72
N ALA A 300 -10.57 0.38 -15.01
CA ALA A 300 -9.79 1.19 -14.09
C ALA A 300 -10.03 0.84 -12.61
N LEU A 301 -8.99 0.85 -11.79
CA LEU A 301 -9.06 0.83 -10.33
C LEU A 301 -8.54 2.17 -9.80
N ILE A 302 -9.39 2.95 -9.13
CA ILE A 302 -9.03 4.26 -8.59
C ILE A 302 -9.28 4.28 -7.09
N ILE A 303 -8.25 4.56 -6.30
CA ILE A 303 -8.34 4.72 -4.85
C ILE A 303 -8.05 6.18 -4.50
N LEU A 304 -8.99 6.80 -3.79
CA LEU A 304 -8.92 8.18 -3.32
C LEU A 304 -8.87 8.17 -1.79
N ASP A 305 -7.68 8.37 -1.21
CA ASP A 305 -7.49 8.36 0.23
C ASP A 305 -7.63 9.76 0.87
N ASN A 306 -8.08 9.77 2.13
CA ASN A 306 -8.24 10.93 3.00
C ASN A 306 -9.08 12.07 2.38
N VAL A 307 -10.25 11.73 1.84
CA VAL A 307 -11.21 12.70 1.31
C VAL A 307 -11.95 13.39 2.46
N GLY A 308 -11.81 14.72 2.54
CA GLY A 308 -12.35 15.54 3.62
C GLY A 308 -13.58 16.37 3.25
N GLN A 309 -13.86 16.55 1.95
CA GLN A 309 -14.99 17.34 1.45
C GLN A 309 -15.55 16.73 0.16
N VAL A 310 -16.87 16.82 -0.07
CA VAL A 310 -17.50 16.29 -1.31
C VAL A 310 -17.03 17.06 -2.54
N GLU A 311 -16.81 18.36 -2.41
CA GLU A 311 -16.38 19.23 -3.50
C GLU A 311 -15.02 18.79 -4.07
N GLN A 312 -14.21 18.08 -3.27
CA GLN A 312 -12.95 17.50 -3.75
C GLN A 312 -13.20 16.38 -4.77
N LEU A 313 -14.21 15.55 -4.55
CA LEU A 313 -14.59 14.46 -5.45
C LEU A 313 -15.22 15.03 -6.73
N GLU A 314 -16.13 16.00 -6.58
CA GLU A 314 -16.81 16.66 -7.70
C GLU A 314 -15.80 17.33 -8.65
N LYS A 315 -14.81 18.01 -8.09
CA LYS A 315 -13.77 18.71 -8.85
C LYS A 315 -12.63 17.80 -9.31
N ILE A 316 -12.46 16.58 -8.81
CA ILE A 316 -11.56 15.60 -9.44
C ILE A 316 -12.18 15.08 -10.75
N ALA A 317 -13.51 15.13 -10.85
CA ALA A 317 -14.29 14.74 -12.02
C ALA A 317 -14.12 13.28 -12.46
N VAL A 318 -13.80 12.40 -11.50
CA VAL A 318 -13.85 10.95 -11.66
C VAL A 318 -15.26 10.51 -11.29
N TYR A 319 -16.13 10.39 -12.29
CA TYR A 319 -17.49 9.89 -12.16
C TYR A 319 -17.64 8.52 -12.83
N ARG A 320 -18.73 7.83 -12.54
CA ARG A 320 -19.03 6.50 -13.11
C ARG A 320 -19.09 6.54 -14.63
N GLU A 321 -19.66 7.60 -15.20
CA GLU A 321 -19.80 7.81 -16.65
C GLU A 321 -18.45 8.06 -17.35
N CYS A 322 -17.42 8.43 -16.59
CA CYS A 322 -16.08 8.66 -17.12
C CYS A 322 -15.26 7.37 -17.25
N LEU A 323 -15.70 6.26 -16.66
CA LEU A 323 -14.94 5.02 -16.59
C LEU A 323 -15.57 3.92 -17.45
N GLY A 324 -14.72 3.02 -17.97
CA GLY A 324 -15.16 1.86 -18.71
C GLY A 324 -15.84 0.82 -17.80
N ALA A 325 -16.61 -0.09 -18.41
CA ALA A 325 -17.25 -1.17 -17.67
C ALA A 325 -16.24 -1.96 -16.82
N ARG A 326 -16.71 -2.51 -15.68
CA ARG A 326 -15.89 -3.27 -14.72
C ARG A 326 -14.88 -2.46 -13.92
N SER A 327 -14.91 -1.13 -14.03
CA SER A 327 -14.07 -0.23 -13.24
C SER A 327 -14.55 -0.15 -11.79
N ARG A 328 -13.62 0.12 -10.87
CA ARG A 328 -13.87 0.19 -9.43
C ARG A 328 -13.25 1.46 -8.87
N ILE A 329 -14.04 2.21 -8.12
CA ILE A 329 -13.59 3.38 -7.36
C ILE A 329 -13.70 3.05 -5.88
N ILE A 330 -12.64 3.33 -5.12
CA ILE A 330 -12.63 3.21 -3.66
C ILE A 330 -12.36 4.59 -3.09
N ILE A 331 -13.28 5.09 -2.26
CA ILE A 331 -13.17 6.39 -1.61
C ILE A 331 -12.99 6.18 -0.12
N ILE A 332 -11.91 6.71 0.44
CA ILE A 332 -11.62 6.57 1.86
C ILE A 332 -11.87 7.92 2.54
N SER A 333 -12.71 7.90 3.56
CA SER A 333 -13.00 9.09 4.36
C SER A 333 -13.15 8.72 5.84
N ARG A 334 -13.08 9.74 6.70
CA ARG A 334 -13.49 9.63 8.11
C ARG A 334 -14.97 9.95 8.29
N ASP A 335 -15.57 10.61 7.29
CA ASP A 335 -16.93 11.12 7.32
C ASP A 335 -17.83 10.32 6.38
N LYS A 336 -18.74 9.54 6.97
CA LYS A 336 -19.71 8.73 6.25
C LYS A 336 -20.69 9.58 5.44
N HIS A 337 -20.94 10.82 5.85
CA HIS A 337 -21.85 11.72 5.14
C HIS A 337 -21.32 12.07 3.76
N ILE A 338 -20.02 12.31 3.63
CA ILE A 338 -19.35 12.60 2.34
C ILE A 338 -19.59 11.47 1.34
N LEU A 339 -19.45 10.22 1.80
CA LEU A 339 -19.65 9.02 0.98
C LEU A 339 -21.12 8.88 0.53
N LYS A 340 -22.07 9.18 1.43
CA LYS A 340 -23.50 9.18 1.10
C LYS A 340 -23.85 10.25 0.08
N GLN A 341 -23.34 11.47 0.27
CA GLN A 341 -23.60 12.61 -0.60
C GLN A 341 -23.02 12.39 -2.01
N TYR A 342 -21.85 11.75 -2.12
CA TYR A 342 -21.29 11.35 -3.41
C TYR A 342 -22.10 10.23 -4.10
N GLY A 343 -22.83 9.41 -3.34
CA GLY A 343 -23.64 8.31 -3.90
C GLY A 343 -22.85 7.03 -4.13
N VAL A 344 -22.06 6.59 -3.14
CA VAL A 344 -21.38 5.28 -3.18
C VAL A 344 -22.39 4.12 -3.10
N ASP A 345 -22.06 2.97 -3.71
CA ASP A 345 -22.94 1.78 -3.72
C ASP A 345 -23.02 1.10 -2.36
N ALA A 346 -21.91 1.11 -1.62
CA ALA A 346 -21.85 0.61 -0.25
C ALA A 346 -20.74 1.33 0.53
N VAL A 347 -20.92 1.41 1.85
CA VAL A 347 -19.90 1.89 2.78
C VAL A 347 -19.46 0.73 3.66
N TYR A 348 -18.19 0.39 3.59
CA TYR A 348 -17.53 -0.51 4.52
C TYR A 348 -17.04 0.27 5.75
N GLN A 349 -17.62 0.00 6.91
CA GLN A 349 -17.17 0.57 8.18
C GLN A 349 -16.07 -0.33 8.74
N VAL A 350 -14.84 0.19 8.82
CA VAL A 350 -13.70 -0.59 9.31
C VAL A 350 -13.86 -0.84 10.82
N PRO A 351 -13.86 -2.11 11.26
CA PRO A 351 -13.93 -2.44 12.68
C PRO A 351 -12.58 -2.21 13.38
N LEU A 352 -12.61 -2.05 14.70
CA LEU A 352 -11.40 -2.10 15.54
C LEU A 352 -10.78 -3.50 15.47
N LEU A 353 -9.49 -3.61 15.82
CA LEU A 353 -8.87 -4.92 15.95
C LEU A 353 -9.47 -5.67 17.14
N ASN A 354 -9.74 -6.95 16.94
CA ASN A 354 -10.07 -7.85 18.03
C ASN A 354 -8.85 -8.08 18.94
N GLN A 355 -9.08 -8.57 20.16
CA GLN A 355 -8.04 -8.78 21.16
C GLN A 355 -6.85 -9.61 20.63
N THR A 356 -7.12 -10.66 19.87
CA THR A 356 -6.06 -11.52 19.31
C THR A 356 -5.15 -10.76 18.33
N ASN A 357 -5.73 -10.01 17.40
CA ASN A 357 -4.99 -9.22 16.43
C ASN A 357 -4.28 -8.03 17.10
N SER A 358 -4.93 -7.37 18.06
CA SER A 358 -4.32 -6.28 18.83
C SER A 358 -3.11 -6.76 19.61
N LEU A 359 -3.22 -7.92 20.26
CA LEU A 359 -2.13 -8.55 20.97
C LEU A 359 -0.98 -8.89 20.04
N GLN A 360 -1.26 -9.52 18.90
CA GLN A 360 -0.25 -9.89 17.93
C GLN A 360 0.50 -8.65 17.40
N LEU A 361 -0.23 -7.58 17.08
CA LEU A 361 0.36 -6.33 16.62
C LEU A 361 1.26 -5.71 17.69
N LEU A 362 0.80 -5.67 18.95
CA LEU A 362 1.60 -5.17 20.06
C LEU A 362 2.88 -5.97 20.24
N CYS A 363 2.81 -7.30 20.24
CA CYS A 363 3.98 -8.16 20.38
C CYS A 363 4.99 -7.95 19.25
N ARG A 364 4.53 -7.82 18.00
CA ARG A 364 5.42 -7.54 16.86
C ARG A 364 6.11 -6.20 17.00
N LYS A 365 5.42 -5.18 17.53
CA LYS A 365 5.98 -3.85 17.68
C LYS A 365 6.93 -3.74 18.88
N ALA A 366 6.53 -4.30 20.02
CA ALA A 366 7.23 -4.17 21.30
C ALA A 366 8.30 -5.24 21.55
N PHE A 367 8.17 -6.44 20.97
CA PHE A 367 9.10 -7.55 21.18
C PHE A 367 9.74 -8.09 19.89
N LYS A 368 9.25 -7.70 18.70
CA LYS A 368 9.62 -8.31 17.40
C LYS A 368 9.30 -9.81 17.34
N LEU A 369 8.33 -10.26 18.13
CA LEU A 369 7.88 -11.64 18.23
C LEU A 369 6.35 -11.71 18.07
N ASP A 370 5.83 -12.88 17.72
CA ASP A 370 4.37 -13.14 17.69
C ASP A 370 3.82 -13.59 19.06
N ARG A 371 4.64 -13.59 20.12
CA ARG A 371 4.27 -14.10 21.45
C ARG A 371 4.67 -13.16 22.58
N ILE A 372 3.89 -13.20 23.66
CA ILE A 372 4.15 -12.49 24.91
C ILE A 372 5.29 -13.18 25.67
N LEU A 373 6.13 -12.39 26.33
CA LEU A 373 7.03 -12.86 27.37
C LEU A 373 6.27 -12.88 28.70
N SER A 374 6.24 -14.01 29.41
CA SER A 374 5.38 -14.24 30.59
C SER A 374 5.44 -13.13 31.65
N SER A 375 6.60 -12.49 31.82
CA SER A 375 6.80 -11.37 32.75
C SER A 375 6.01 -10.09 32.41
N TYR A 376 5.50 -9.95 31.18
CA TYR A 376 4.80 -8.76 30.69
C TYR A 376 3.29 -8.97 30.51
N GLU A 377 2.76 -10.16 30.77
CA GLU A 377 1.37 -10.53 30.43
C GLU A 377 0.32 -9.57 31.01
N ARG A 378 0.47 -9.21 32.30
CA ARG A 378 -0.42 -8.25 32.95
C ARG A 378 -0.35 -6.85 32.30
N LEU A 379 0.86 -6.35 32.06
CA LEU A 379 1.07 -5.02 31.47
C LEU A 379 0.59 -4.95 30.02
N VAL A 380 0.77 -6.04 29.27
CA VAL A 380 0.24 -6.18 27.91
C VAL A 380 -1.28 -6.06 27.93
N ASN A 381 -1.98 -6.74 28.85
CA ASN A 381 -3.43 -6.62 28.98
C ASN A 381 -3.85 -5.20 29.35
N ASP A 382 -3.18 -4.57 30.33
CA ASP A 382 -3.50 -3.19 30.73
C ASP A 382 -3.31 -2.18 29.57
N ILE A 383 -2.29 -2.39 28.71
CA ILE A 383 -2.07 -1.58 27.50
C ILE A 383 -3.14 -1.84 26.45
N LEU A 384 -3.52 -3.11 26.22
CA LEU A 384 -4.54 -3.47 25.25
C LEU A 384 -5.92 -2.91 25.63
N ASP A 385 -6.24 -2.90 26.93
CA ASP A 385 -7.44 -2.26 27.46
C ASP A 385 -7.42 -0.74 27.27
N TYR A 386 -6.24 -0.11 27.45
CA TYR A 386 -6.06 1.32 27.21
C TYR A 386 -6.27 1.71 25.74
N VAL A 387 -5.58 1.05 24.80
CA VAL A 387 -5.67 1.36 23.36
C VAL A 387 -6.97 0.88 22.71
N ASN A 388 -7.67 -0.05 23.35
CA ASN A 388 -8.96 -0.61 22.96
C ASN A 388 -9.06 -0.98 21.47
N GLY A 389 -8.03 -1.68 20.96
CA GLY A 389 -8.04 -2.20 19.60
C GLY A 389 -7.69 -1.20 18.48
N LEU A 390 -7.31 0.05 18.80
CA LEU A 390 -6.89 1.03 17.79
C LEU A 390 -5.47 0.73 17.24
N PRO A 391 -5.30 0.36 15.95
CA PRO A 391 -3.99 -0.03 15.40
C PRO A 391 -2.91 1.04 15.52
N LEU A 392 -3.24 2.32 15.28
CA LEU A 392 -2.27 3.41 15.39
C LEU A 392 -1.71 3.53 16.81
N ALA A 393 -2.58 3.50 17.82
CA ALA A 393 -2.16 3.57 19.22
C ALA A 393 -1.30 2.35 19.59
N ILE A 394 -1.71 1.14 19.21
CA ILE A 394 -0.91 -0.08 19.44
C ILE A 394 0.47 0.03 18.79
N LYS A 395 0.55 0.55 17.56
CA LYS A 395 1.81 0.73 16.84
C LYS A 395 2.72 1.72 17.54
N VAL A 396 2.21 2.90 17.92
CA VAL A 396 2.98 3.95 18.60
C VAL A 396 3.47 3.45 19.95
N LEU A 397 2.58 2.91 20.78
CA LEU A 397 2.95 2.42 22.11
C LEU A 397 3.88 1.21 22.04
N GLY A 398 3.59 0.23 21.18
CA GLY A 398 4.45 -0.93 21.02
C GLY A 398 5.86 -0.54 20.57
N SER A 399 5.98 0.42 19.65
CA SER A 399 7.28 0.97 19.26
C SER A 399 7.94 1.75 20.38
N PHE A 400 7.17 2.55 21.14
CA PHE A 400 7.68 3.26 22.31
C PHE A 400 8.15 2.30 23.39
N LEU A 401 7.59 1.12 23.56
CA LEU A 401 7.93 0.17 24.63
C LEU A 401 9.05 -0.81 24.26
N TYR A 402 9.48 -0.82 23.00
CA TYR A 402 10.51 -1.72 22.51
C TYR A 402 11.82 -1.55 23.30
N GLY A 403 12.39 -2.68 23.75
CA GLY A 403 13.68 -2.74 24.45
C GLY A 403 13.66 -2.31 25.92
N ARG A 404 12.50 -1.93 26.47
CA ARG A 404 12.34 -1.52 27.88
C ARG A 404 11.98 -2.68 28.80
N ASP A 405 12.34 -2.55 30.06
CA ASP A 405 12.04 -3.54 31.10
C ASP A 405 10.62 -3.39 31.69
N VAL A 406 10.23 -4.34 32.54
CA VAL A 406 8.89 -4.41 33.18
C VAL A 406 8.60 -3.15 34.01
N SER A 407 9.59 -2.59 34.69
CA SER A 407 9.42 -1.40 35.52
C SER A 407 9.21 -0.15 34.68
N GLU A 408 9.94 -0.04 33.58
CA GLU A 408 9.80 1.03 32.59
C GLU A 408 8.46 0.96 31.86
N TRP A 409 7.96 -0.24 31.53
CA TRP A 409 6.61 -0.42 30.98
C TRP A 409 5.51 0.06 31.94
N SER A 410 5.65 -0.28 33.22
CA SER A 410 4.70 0.14 34.25
C SER A 410 4.68 1.67 34.40
N SER A 411 5.87 2.29 34.44
CA SER A 411 6.05 3.74 34.50
C SER A 411 5.51 4.45 33.25
N ALA A 412 5.79 3.89 32.07
CA ALA A 412 5.27 4.38 30.80
C ALA A 412 3.73 4.37 30.77
N LEU A 413 3.10 3.26 31.17
CA LEU A 413 1.65 3.16 31.22
C LEU A 413 1.03 4.16 32.20
N ALA A 414 1.63 4.36 33.37
CA ALA A 414 1.18 5.37 34.32
C ALA A 414 1.24 6.78 33.71
N ARG A 415 2.36 7.11 33.04
CA ARG A 415 2.54 8.41 32.36
C ARG A 415 1.52 8.63 31.25
N LEU A 416 1.16 7.59 30.49
CA LEU A 416 0.19 7.69 29.39
C LEU A 416 -1.23 8.02 29.86
N ARG A 417 -1.61 7.55 31.04
CA ARG A 417 -2.91 7.86 31.66
C ARG A 417 -3.00 9.33 32.09
N GLU A 418 -1.88 9.97 32.39
CA GLU A 418 -1.80 11.39 32.74
C GLU A 418 -1.63 12.27 31.51
N SER A 419 -0.78 11.84 30.57
CA SER A 419 -0.41 12.59 29.37
C SER A 419 -0.31 11.61 28.19
N PRO A 420 -1.40 11.47 27.42
CA PRO A 420 -1.45 10.57 26.28
C PRO A 420 -0.45 10.96 25.18
N GLU A 421 -0.01 9.97 24.38
CA GLU A 421 0.95 10.24 23.30
C GLU A 421 0.40 11.23 22.27
N LYS A 422 1.16 12.30 22.06
CA LYS A 422 0.78 13.41 21.18
C LYS A 422 0.49 12.94 19.75
N ASP A 423 1.32 12.05 19.20
CA ASP A 423 1.16 11.56 17.83
C ASP A 423 -0.19 10.86 17.60
N VAL A 424 -0.69 10.14 18.61
CA VAL A 424 -2.00 9.48 18.55
C VAL A 424 -3.11 10.51 18.68
N MET A 425 -2.98 11.43 19.65
CA MET A 425 -3.98 12.47 19.91
C MET A 425 -4.15 13.43 18.75
N ASP A 426 -3.06 13.85 18.09
CA ASP A 426 -3.09 14.73 16.93
C ASP A 426 -3.89 14.09 15.78
N VAL A 427 -3.73 12.79 15.51
CA VAL A 427 -4.50 12.10 14.46
C VAL A 427 -5.99 12.02 14.78
N LEU A 428 -6.36 11.79 16.04
CA LEU A 428 -7.75 11.74 16.48
C LEU A 428 -8.38 13.15 16.47
N ARG A 429 -7.62 14.17 16.90
CA ARG A 429 -8.01 15.57 17.00
C ARG A 429 -8.44 16.16 15.66
N LEU A 430 -7.84 15.74 14.55
CA LEU A 430 -8.24 16.18 13.21
C LEU A 430 -9.76 16.10 12.96
N SER A 431 -10.42 15.02 13.39
CA SER A 431 -11.87 14.86 13.15
C SER A 431 -12.71 15.76 14.06
N PHE A 432 -12.17 16.15 15.22
CA PHE A 432 -12.78 17.11 16.14
C PHE A 432 -12.58 18.56 15.66
N ASP A 433 -11.39 18.90 15.17
CA ASP A 433 -11.08 20.25 14.68
C ASP A 433 -11.95 20.64 13.47
N ASP A 434 -12.31 19.64 12.64
CA ASP A 434 -13.22 19.78 11.49
C ASP A 434 -14.71 19.97 11.87
N LEU A 435 -15.07 19.90 13.16
CA LEU A 435 -16.44 20.13 13.63
C LEU A 435 -16.77 21.63 13.70
N ARG A 436 -18.07 21.95 13.61
CA ARG A 436 -18.58 23.28 13.96
C ARG A 436 -18.58 23.47 15.47
N GLU A 437 -18.58 24.73 15.92
CA GLU A 437 -18.53 25.05 17.35
C GLU A 437 -19.67 24.39 18.16
N THR A 438 -20.89 24.34 17.63
CA THR A 438 -22.00 23.65 18.31
C THR A 438 -21.78 22.14 18.44
N GLU A 439 -21.21 21.50 17.42
CA GLU A 439 -20.90 20.08 17.41
C GLU A 439 -19.73 19.75 18.34
N LYS A 440 -18.72 20.63 18.42
CA LYS A 440 -17.64 20.55 19.41
C LYS A 440 -18.19 20.59 20.83
N GLU A 441 -19.11 21.52 21.10
CA GLU A 441 -19.75 21.61 22.42
C GLU A 441 -20.55 20.34 22.75
N ILE A 442 -21.31 19.78 21.81
CA ILE A 442 -22.00 18.49 21.99
C ILE A 442 -21.00 17.36 22.30
N PHE A 443 -19.91 17.26 21.53
CA PHE A 443 -18.87 16.26 21.76
C PHE A 443 -18.32 16.35 23.20
N LEU A 444 -17.97 17.56 23.65
CA LEU A 444 -17.45 17.79 24.99
C LEU A 444 -18.48 17.50 26.09
N HIS A 445 -19.77 17.81 25.86
CA HIS A 445 -20.84 17.41 26.79
C HIS A 445 -21.00 15.89 26.90
N ILE A 446 -20.85 15.17 25.78
CA ILE A 446 -20.90 13.71 25.79
C ILE A 446 -19.76 13.15 26.62
N VAL A 447 -18.53 13.60 26.36
CA VAL A 447 -17.31 13.19 27.08
C VAL A 447 -17.48 13.38 28.58
N CYS A 448 -17.99 14.52 29.02
CA CYS A 448 -18.11 14.82 30.46
C CYS A 448 -19.25 14.10 31.16
N PHE A 449 -20.40 13.87 30.50
CA PHE A 449 -21.63 13.52 31.22
C PHE A 449 -22.45 12.38 30.63
N PHE A 450 -22.34 12.11 29.33
CA PHE A 450 -23.36 11.32 28.62
C PHE A 450 -22.86 10.02 27.97
N ILE A 451 -21.62 9.61 28.24
CA ILE A 451 -21.13 8.28 27.85
C ILE A 451 -21.99 7.19 28.51
N LYS A 452 -22.45 6.21 27.73
CA LYS A 452 -23.35 5.09 28.08
C LYS A 452 -24.80 5.49 28.41
N TYR A 453 -25.17 6.77 28.28
CA TYR A 453 -26.56 7.21 28.49
C TYR A 453 -27.45 6.91 27.27
N PRO A 454 -28.77 6.76 27.46
CA PRO A 454 -29.72 6.56 26.36
C PRO A 454 -29.76 7.77 25.40
N GLU A 455 -29.69 7.52 24.10
CA GLU A 455 -29.67 8.55 23.05
C GLU A 455 -30.82 9.56 23.21
N LYS A 456 -32.04 9.06 23.44
CA LYS A 456 -33.25 9.89 23.60
C LYS A 456 -33.12 10.88 24.76
N TYR A 457 -32.55 10.43 25.87
CA TYR A 457 -32.35 11.28 27.06
C TYR A 457 -31.33 12.38 26.76
N VAL A 458 -30.21 12.01 26.15
CA VAL A 458 -29.14 12.95 25.81
C VAL A 458 -29.62 14.00 24.83
N LYS A 459 -30.40 13.61 23.81
CA LYS A 459 -31.04 14.54 22.87
C LYS A 459 -31.92 15.57 23.57
N ASN A 460 -32.79 15.12 24.48
CA ASN A 460 -33.69 16.01 25.20
C ASN A 460 -32.90 17.05 26.02
N VAL A 461 -31.87 16.61 26.76
CA VAL A 461 -31.06 17.51 27.59
C VAL A 461 -30.28 18.52 26.73
N LEU A 462 -29.64 18.06 25.66
CA LEU A 462 -28.87 18.94 24.77
C LEU A 462 -29.77 19.94 24.02
N ASN A 463 -31.00 19.54 23.68
CA ASN A 463 -31.98 20.43 23.04
C ASN A 463 -32.49 21.54 23.97
N CYS A 464 -32.55 21.32 25.28
CA CYS A 464 -32.83 22.38 26.26
C CYS A 464 -31.76 23.48 26.25
N CYS A 465 -30.54 23.17 25.78
CA CYS A 465 -29.44 24.12 25.62
C CYS A 465 -29.34 24.68 24.19
N GLU A 466 -30.36 24.50 23.35
CA GLU A 466 -30.41 24.95 21.94
C GLU A 466 -29.27 24.40 21.06
N PHE A 467 -28.68 23.26 21.43
CA PHE A 467 -27.58 22.67 20.65
C PHE A 467 -28.01 21.93 19.39
N HIS A 468 -29.33 21.82 19.13
CA HIS A 468 -29.86 21.06 17.98
C HIS A 468 -29.30 19.62 17.93
N ALA A 469 -29.53 18.87 19.01
CA ALA A 469 -28.88 17.59 19.29
C ALA A 469 -29.08 16.54 18.20
N ASP A 470 -30.20 16.55 17.49
CA ASP A 470 -30.48 15.59 16.42
C ASP A 470 -29.50 15.66 15.26
N ILE A 471 -29.17 16.87 14.78
CA ILE A 471 -28.19 17.05 13.72
C ILE A 471 -26.77 16.93 14.26
N GLY A 472 -26.49 17.51 15.43
CA GLY A 472 -25.15 17.46 16.02
C GLY A 472 -24.68 16.05 16.33
N LEU A 473 -25.52 15.21 16.96
CA LEU A 473 -25.20 13.80 17.20
C LEU A 473 -25.03 13.02 15.89
N ARG A 474 -25.83 13.32 14.87
CA ARG A 474 -25.69 12.67 13.56
C ARG A 474 -24.32 12.96 12.94
N VAL A 475 -23.84 14.21 13.02
CA VAL A 475 -22.51 14.60 12.52
C VAL A 475 -21.40 13.86 13.28
N LEU A 476 -21.49 13.77 14.60
CA LEU A 476 -20.50 13.04 15.40
C LEU A 476 -20.45 11.54 15.04
N VAL A 477 -21.62 10.93 14.79
CA VAL A 477 -21.71 9.53 14.34
C VAL A 477 -21.16 9.35 12.93
N ASP A 478 -21.52 10.23 11.99
CA ASP A 478 -21.04 10.14 10.60
C ASP A 478 -19.50 10.33 10.54
N LYS A 479 -18.91 11.16 11.41
CA LYS A 479 -17.44 11.32 11.57
C LYS A 479 -16.75 10.25 12.43
N SER A 480 -17.47 9.20 12.84
CA SER A 480 -16.94 8.11 13.69
C SER A 480 -16.31 8.58 15.01
N LEU A 481 -16.79 9.70 15.57
CA LEU A 481 -16.38 10.21 16.89
C LEU A 481 -17.20 9.61 18.03
N VAL A 482 -18.41 9.16 17.72
CA VAL A 482 -19.38 8.55 18.64
C VAL A 482 -20.05 7.38 17.92
N SER A 483 -20.38 6.31 18.65
CA SER A 483 -21.27 5.26 18.16
C SER A 483 -22.55 5.20 18.99
N ILE A 484 -23.62 4.67 18.39
CA ILE A 484 -24.88 4.42 19.08
C ILE A 484 -25.17 2.94 18.95
N GLU A 485 -25.14 2.23 20.08
CA GLU A 485 -25.35 0.79 20.17
C GLU A 485 -26.43 0.53 21.22
N ASP A 486 -27.42 -0.30 20.90
CA ASP A 486 -28.58 -0.59 21.75
C ASP A 486 -29.27 0.67 22.31
N GLY A 487 -29.31 1.73 21.50
CA GLY A 487 -29.90 3.03 21.85
C GLY A 487 -29.11 3.84 22.89
N ARG A 488 -27.83 3.49 23.16
CA ARG A 488 -26.94 4.20 24.07
C ARG A 488 -25.77 4.83 23.33
N ILE A 489 -25.31 5.98 23.83
CA ILE A 489 -24.16 6.69 23.30
C ILE A 489 -22.88 6.03 23.79
N LEU A 490 -21.99 5.65 22.89
CA LEU A 490 -20.67 5.10 23.19
C LEU A 490 -19.58 5.95 22.53
N MET A 491 -18.41 5.96 23.16
CA MET A 491 -17.24 6.67 22.67
C MET A 491 -16.02 5.79 22.91
N HIS A 492 -15.07 5.81 21.98
CA HIS A 492 -13.81 5.08 22.13
C HIS A 492 -12.97 5.70 23.26
N ASN A 493 -12.32 4.89 24.09
CA ASN A 493 -11.53 5.33 25.25
C ASN A 493 -10.54 6.47 24.90
N LEU A 494 -9.79 6.34 23.81
CA LEU A 494 -8.85 7.39 23.38
C LEU A 494 -9.52 8.68 22.87
N LEU A 495 -10.76 8.62 22.37
CA LEU A 495 -11.53 9.81 22.03
C LEU A 495 -12.09 10.50 23.28
N GLU A 496 -12.47 9.70 24.28
CA GLU A 496 -12.83 10.22 25.60
C GLU A 496 -11.63 10.95 26.22
N GLU A 497 -10.44 10.35 26.22
CA GLU A 497 -9.20 10.99 26.69
C GLU A 497 -8.86 12.26 25.91
N LEU A 498 -8.98 12.24 24.58
CA LEU A 498 -8.83 13.44 23.76
C LEU A 498 -9.77 14.55 24.24
N GLY A 499 -11.06 14.25 24.43
CA GLY A 499 -12.03 15.22 24.91
C GLY A 499 -11.68 15.78 26.29
N ARG A 500 -11.24 14.93 27.22
CA ARG A 500 -10.78 15.32 28.56
C ARG A 500 -9.59 16.28 28.50
N ASN A 501 -8.62 15.99 27.63
CA ASN A 501 -7.46 16.85 27.40
C ASN A 501 -7.85 18.19 26.79
N ILE A 502 -8.77 18.19 25.82
CA ILE A 502 -9.29 19.43 25.21
C ILE A 502 -9.99 20.29 26.28
N VAL A 503 -10.84 19.70 27.12
CA VAL A 503 -11.46 20.44 28.25
C VAL A 503 -10.37 21.03 29.14
N ALA A 504 -9.34 20.24 29.49
CA ALA A 504 -8.21 20.68 30.32
C ALA A 504 -7.48 21.90 29.69
N GLU A 505 -7.21 21.88 28.37
CA GLU A 505 -6.62 23.00 27.62
C GLU A 505 -7.44 24.30 27.76
N TYR A 506 -8.77 24.20 27.61
CA TYR A 506 -9.66 25.36 27.74
C TYR A 506 -9.80 25.87 29.19
N THR A 507 -9.52 25.04 30.19
CA THR A 507 -9.70 25.34 31.62
C THR A 507 -8.48 25.99 32.33
N SER A 508 -7.66 26.79 31.62
CA SER A 508 -6.48 27.44 32.22
C SER A 508 -6.74 28.13 33.59
N LYS A 509 -5.82 27.91 34.55
CA LYS A 509 -5.49 28.50 35.87
C LYS A 509 -6.54 29.14 36.81
N GLU A 510 -7.74 29.50 36.36
CA GLU A 510 -8.80 30.07 37.20
C GLU A 510 -10.02 29.13 37.26
N PRO A 511 -10.22 28.40 38.38
CA PRO A 511 -11.33 27.46 38.54
C PRO A 511 -12.73 28.03 38.28
N ARG A 512 -12.89 29.36 38.40
CA ARG A 512 -14.17 30.05 38.18
C ARG A 512 -14.57 30.23 36.71
N LYS A 513 -13.64 30.07 35.76
CA LYS A 513 -13.93 30.15 34.32
C LYS A 513 -14.28 28.78 33.71
N TRP A 514 -14.25 27.73 34.53
CA TRP A 514 -14.55 26.37 34.10
C TRP A 514 -16.04 26.26 33.76
N ARG A 515 -16.34 25.99 32.49
CA ARG A 515 -17.72 25.79 32.01
C ARG A 515 -18.22 24.36 32.23
N ARG A 516 -17.33 23.41 32.54
CA ARG A 516 -17.60 21.96 32.69
C ARG A 516 -16.80 21.41 33.87
N LEU A 517 -17.46 20.80 34.85
CA LEU A 517 -16.86 20.15 36.02
C LEU A 517 -17.17 18.66 35.96
N TRP A 518 -16.16 17.81 36.08
CA TRP A 518 -16.33 16.38 35.79
C TRP A 518 -15.49 15.44 36.66
N SER A 519 -14.63 15.95 37.55
CA SER A 519 -14.05 15.20 38.65
C SER A 519 -14.50 15.76 40.00
N ASP A 520 -14.59 14.89 41.02
CA ASP A 520 -14.90 15.30 42.40
C ASP A 520 -13.87 16.30 42.92
N GLU A 521 -12.60 16.18 42.50
CA GLU A 521 -11.53 17.13 42.81
C GLU A 521 -11.78 18.52 42.18
N GLN A 522 -12.21 18.59 40.92
CA GLN A 522 -12.55 19.86 40.28
C GLN A 522 -13.78 20.53 40.90
N LEU A 523 -14.77 19.72 41.28
CA LEU A 523 -15.93 20.21 42.01
C LEU A 523 -15.50 20.76 43.38
N TYR A 524 -14.63 20.05 44.08
CA TYR A 524 -14.07 20.47 45.37
C TYR A 524 -13.26 21.77 45.25
N ASP A 525 -12.40 21.90 44.23
CA ASP A 525 -11.58 23.10 43.99
C ASP A 525 -12.43 24.35 43.68
N VAL A 526 -13.52 24.19 42.92
CA VAL A 526 -14.46 25.29 42.65
C VAL A 526 -15.25 25.66 43.90
N ILE A 527 -15.71 24.68 44.67
CA ILE A 527 -16.40 24.89 45.93
C ILE A 527 -15.48 25.59 46.94
N LEU A 528 -14.23 25.13 47.09
CA LEU A 528 -13.23 25.69 48.00
C LEU A 528 -12.88 27.12 47.61
N ASN A 529 -12.64 27.40 46.32
CA ASN A 529 -12.40 28.76 45.83
C ASN A 529 -13.60 29.70 46.05
N ASN A 530 -14.84 29.19 45.95
CA ASN A 530 -16.03 29.97 46.23
C ASN A 530 -16.20 30.21 47.74
N MET A 531 -15.88 29.23 48.60
CA MET A 531 -15.90 29.39 50.05
C MET A 531 -14.84 30.37 50.57
N VAL A 532 -13.59 30.27 50.10
CA VAL A 532 -12.50 31.19 50.47
C VAL A 532 -12.85 32.65 50.14
N ARG A 533 -13.52 32.91 49.01
CA ARG A 533 -14.00 34.26 48.68
C ARG A 533 -15.14 34.71 49.58
N LYS A 534 -16.08 33.83 49.92
CA LYS A 534 -17.22 34.14 50.81
C LYS A 534 -16.74 34.48 52.24
N ILE A 535 -15.58 33.96 52.64
CA ILE A 535 -14.88 34.30 53.87
C ILE A 535 -14.14 35.64 53.72
N MET A 536 -13.46 35.89 52.59
CA MET A 536 -12.75 37.15 52.30
C MET A 536 -13.66 38.33 51.88
N SER A 537 -14.93 38.09 51.58
CA SER A 537 -15.92 39.09 51.17
C SER A 537 -16.98 39.37 52.24
N LYS A 538 -16.82 38.83 53.45
CA LYS A 538 -17.57 39.26 54.63
C LYS A 538 -16.77 40.39 55.29
N PRO A 539 -17.34 41.61 55.42
CA PRO A 539 -16.71 42.71 56.12
C PRO A 539 -16.56 42.44 57.62
#